data_AF-A0A9P6Q1V3-F1
#
_entry.id   AF-A0A9P6Q1V3-F1
#
_cell.length_a   1.000
_cell.length_b   1.000
_cell.length_c   1.000
_cell.angle_alpha   90.00
_cell.angle_beta   90.00
_cell.angle_gamma   90.00
#
_symmetry.space_group_name_H-M   'P 1'
#
loop_
_entity.id
_entity.type
_entity.pdbx_description
1 polymer ?
#
loop_
_entity_poly.entity_id
_entity_poly.type
_entity_poly.pdbx_seq_one_letter_code
_entity_poly.pdbx_strand_id
1 'polypeptide(L)'
;MTSVFGPRQRTALQLHRLTYKNQARKLLHQRTIEGLLVIVLASYTTALVSQLLTVGVFGLFRSLFSIFTILLTAVYFILGALLLGLRNYLVSVNPQISTSILNDLKNIARTLDAWPLLVFYTFSSLFLNVLINGQASTGTKNYNDLVVYISHKGLVQINERYIMTRVFGAVLGLFYGLWRLFNQKDWLAFSPVQLRVSTAIFSRLRQIFSTTVTGSFVIVGGLWFTYNIFLSRVLVRMAMSVVSEEILNQTSKYGPRWYHLGLFLRFVFNTIVIRSYFEAINALSDFVLTKSLNVAATSIDPNACLISGLKGSASLSRTDQFLRLHAFQELAHAARYDPQRRLDIFTDAQSQPTAWKQISDECVAVLKQAKSRFDQLAGRGRSSASSAATATATAALAASSTASLLRDSDVTVRRRLPPGQGGALEMNIFKPSKKTSFFDTLKGKSTEEILEGQQTKAGVEANVEKMPGLAVQHPEIAAFRWISARLGALFLRHPVLHAVLKKFPDTRTLEDAEDFQLNIWAFQALAHLVRASFSEDQVGVVQRDISVVLEAMLELLLSVEAYLLRERALCGEHGDESLELSAHGRVHALTEALRTAIYQIVDVFQWQLDEFKLSSKSSERLRYFLLYQD
;
A
#
# COMPACT_ATOMS: atom_id res chain seq x y z
N MET A 1 -16.60 45.30 32.13
CA MET A 1 -16.54 45.30 30.65
C MET A 1 -17.15 44.01 30.16
N THR A 2 -18.48 44.02 30.06
CA THR A 2 -19.34 42.86 29.78
C THR A 2 -20.27 43.23 28.64
N SER A 3 -20.44 42.26 27.73
CA SER A 3 -21.41 42.15 26.64
C SER A 3 -21.35 43.16 25.48
N VAL A 4 -20.85 42.70 24.33
CA VAL A 4 -21.55 42.82 23.04
C VAL A 4 -21.20 41.60 22.16
N PHE A 5 -21.83 40.45 22.42
CA PHE A 5 -21.98 39.42 21.40
C PHE A 5 -23.48 39.36 21.07
N GLY A 6 -23.85 39.79 19.87
CA GLY A 6 -25.26 39.90 19.46
C GLY A 6 -25.98 38.54 19.40
N PRO A 7 -27.33 38.52 19.34
CA PRO A 7 -28.12 37.28 19.29
C PRO A 7 -27.72 36.36 18.12
N ARG A 8 -27.30 36.92 16.98
CA ARG A 8 -26.75 36.16 15.83
C ARG A 8 -25.42 35.48 16.12
N GLN A 9 -24.56 36.06 16.95
CA GLN A 9 -23.29 35.43 17.35
C GLN A 9 -23.51 34.33 18.39
N ARG A 10 -24.52 34.47 19.27
CA ARG A 10 -24.91 33.40 20.21
C ARG A 10 -25.52 32.20 19.50
N THR A 11 -26.42 32.41 18.54
CA THR A 11 -26.97 31.32 17.72
C THR A 11 -25.92 30.69 16.82
N ALA A 12 -24.99 31.47 16.24
CA ALA A 12 -23.88 30.92 15.47
C ALA A 12 -22.91 30.10 16.34
N LEU A 13 -22.60 30.53 17.57
CA LEU A 13 -21.80 29.76 18.54
C LEU A 13 -22.49 28.47 18.99
N GLN A 14 -23.82 28.50 19.14
CA GLN A 14 -24.62 27.31 19.44
C GLN A 14 -24.63 26.36 18.23
N LEU A 15 -24.89 26.85 17.01
CA LEU A 15 -24.80 26.05 15.77
C LEU A 15 -23.41 25.44 15.58
N HIS A 16 -22.36 26.19 15.92
CA HIS A 16 -20.97 25.76 15.87
C HIS A 16 -20.68 24.61 16.84
N ARG A 17 -21.36 24.56 17.99
CA ARG A 17 -21.29 23.47 18.98
C ARG A 17 -22.16 22.26 18.62
N LEU A 18 -23.13 22.44 17.72
CA LEU A 18 -24.05 21.40 17.23
C LEU A 18 -23.49 20.62 16.04
N THR A 19 -22.45 21.12 15.36
CA THR A 19 -21.93 20.45 14.15
C THR A 19 -20.93 19.35 14.52
N TYR A 20 -21.24 18.11 14.14
CA TYR A 20 -20.39 16.92 14.35
C TYR A 20 -18.93 17.15 13.96
N LYS A 21 -18.72 17.81 12.82
CA LYS A 21 -17.40 18.13 12.25
C LYS A 21 -16.48 18.88 13.21
N ASN A 22 -17.00 19.84 13.96
CA ASN A 22 -16.17 20.67 14.84
C ASN A 22 -15.77 19.90 16.10
N GLN A 23 -16.71 19.17 16.68
CA GLN A 23 -16.45 18.34 17.86
C GLN A 23 -15.53 17.16 17.53
N ALA A 24 -15.75 16.51 16.39
CA ALA A 24 -14.87 15.46 15.89
C ALA A 24 -13.45 15.98 15.65
N ARG A 25 -13.27 17.18 15.06
CA ARG A 25 -11.96 17.82 14.90
C ARG A 25 -11.27 18.08 16.24
N LYS A 26 -12.00 18.55 17.25
CA LYS A 26 -11.45 18.78 18.59
C LYS A 26 -10.93 17.47 19.21
N LEU A 27 -11.72 16.40 19.14
CA LEU A 27 -11.33 15.09 19.64
C LEU A 27 -10.17 14.46 18.85
N LEU A 28 -10.17 14.58 17.52
CA LEU A 28 -9.06 14.14 16.68
C LEU A 28 -7.79 14.91 17.02
N HIS A 29 -7.87 16.23 17.24
CA HIS A 29 -6.73 17.03 17.66
C HIS A 29 -6.16 16.56 19.00
N GLN A 30 -7.01 16.31 19.99
CA GLN A 30 -6.59 15.75 21.27
C GLN A 30 -5.87 14.40 21.11
N ARG A 31 -6.40 13.50 20.27
CA ARG A 31 -5.77 12.21 19.98
C ARG A 31 -4.46 12.34 19.23
N THR A 32 -4.33 13.31 18.33
CA THR A 32 -3.05 13.57 17.66
C THR A 32 -1.99 14.04 18.65
N ILE A 33 -2.36 14.84 19.67
CA ILE A 33 -1.45 15.24 20.75
C ILE A 33 -1.03 14.03 21.59
N GLU A 34 -1.97 13.17 21.98
CA GLU A 34 -1.65 11.90 22.67
C GLU A 34 -0.72 11.02 21.82
N GLY A 35 -0.96 10.93 20.52
CA GLY A 35 -0.09 10.23 19.57
C GLY A 35 1.32 10.81 19.49
N LEU A 36 1.46 12.15 19.52
CA LEU A 36 2.77 12.80 19.52
C LEU A 36 3.59 12.43 20.76
N LEU A 37 2.97 12.27 21.94
CA LEU A 37 3.68 11.80 23.15
C LEU A 37 4.24 10.38 22.97
N VAL A 38 3.49 9.48 22.33
CA VAL A 38 3.96 8.13 22.01
C VAL A 38 5.12 8.18 20.99
N ILE A 39 5.07 9.11 20.03
CA ILE A 39 6.15 9.32 19.05
C ILE A 39 7.44 9.78 19.74
N VAL A 40 7.38 10.63 20.78
CA VAL A 40 8.57 11.03 21.56
C VAL A 40 9.27 9.80 22.17
N LEU A 41 8.50 8.88 22.76
CA LEU A 41 9.08 7.66 23.33
C LEU A 41 9.67 6.77 22.24
N ALA A 42 8.94 6.57 21.14
CA ALA A 42 9.39 5.74 20.01
C ALA A 42 10.62 6.33 19.30
N SER A 43 10.72 7.65 19.18
CA SER A 43 11.86 8.34 18.58
C SER A 43 13.10 8.18 19.46
N TYR A 44 12.95 8.27 20.79
CA TYR A 44 14.05 8.05 21.72
C TYR A 44 14.57 6.62 21.68
N THR A 45 13.68 5.62 21.74
CA THR A 45 14.08 4.21 21.65
C THR A 45 14.75 3.89 20.32
N THR A 46 14.23 4.43 19.21
CA THR A 46 14.79 4.19 17.87
C THR A 46 16.15 4.85 17.71
N ALA A 47 16.31 6.07 18.22
CA ALA A 47 17.59 6.77 18.21
C ALA A 47 18.66 6.00 18.98
N LEU A 48 18.34 5.44 20.16
CA LEU A 48 19.28 4.59 20.90
C LEU A 48 19.63 3.31 20.13
N VAL A 49 18.62 2.59 19.63
CA VAL A 49 18.84 1.35 18.86
C VAL A 49 19.70 1.62 17.63
N SER A 50 19.51 2.74 16.92
CA SER A 50 20.29 3.08 15.73
C SER A 50 21.80 3.18 15.99
N GLN A 51 22.21 3.44 17.23
CA GLN A 51 23.60 3.58 17.63
C GLN A 51 24.24 2.27 18.15
N LEU A 52 23.47 1.18 18.21
CA LEU A 52 23.94 -0.10 18.77
C LEU A 52 25.17 -0.64 18.03
N LEU A 53 25.18 -0.57 16.69
CA LEU A 53 26.30 -1.06 15.88
C LEU A 53 27.50 -0.08 15.83
N THR A 54 27.33 1.18 16.22
CA THR A 54 28.41 2.18 16.22
C THR A 54 29.17 2.15 17.54
N VAL A 55 28.47 2.17 18.67
CA VAL A 55 29.08 2.32 20.00
C VAL A 55 29.15 0.99 20.78
N GLY A 56 28.40 -0.03 20.35
CA GLY A 56 28.28 -1.30 21.07
C GLY A 56 27.39 -1.20 22.31
N VAL A 57 27.09 -2.34 22.94
CA VAL A 57 26.12 -2.44 24.06
C VAL A 57 26.57 -1.61 25.27
N PHE A 58 27.84 -1.68 25.65
CA PHE A 58 28.37 -0.90 26.79
C PHE A 58 28.44 0.60 26.48
N GLY A 59 28.64 0.95 25.20
CA GLY A 59 28.62 2.33 24.73
C GLY A 59 27.25 2.97 24.78
N LEU A 60 26.16 2.19 24.71
CA LEU A 60 24.80 2.71 24.79
C LEU A 60 24.52 3.38 26.14
N PHE A 61 25.04 2.85 27.25
CA PHE A 61 24.88 3.47 28.57
C PHE A 61 25.46 4.88 28.62
N ARG A 62 26.62 5.10 27.98
CA ARG A 62 27.21 6.43 27.82
C ARG A 62 26.40 7.30 26.87
N SER A 63 25.77 6.69 25.86
CA SER A 63 25.00 7.41 24.85
C SER A 63 23.60 7.83 25.27
N LEU A 64 23.07 7.27 26.37
CA LEU A 64 21.75 7.63 26.92
C LEU A 64 21.56 9.14 27.10
N PHE A 65 22.63 9.83 27.51
CA PHE A 65 22.65 11.27 27.77
C PHE A 65 23.56 12.05 26.81
N SER A 66 23.96 11.44 25.69
CA SER A 66 24.79 12.11 24.69
C SER A 66 24.00 13.18 23.94
N ILE A 67 24.62 14.34 23.70
CA ILE A 67 24.05 15.43 22.89
C ILE A 67 23.66 14.92 21.50
N PHE A 68 24.46 14.01 20.93
CA PHE A 68 24.16 13.40 19.63
C PHE A 68 22.87 12.57 19.68
N THR A 69 22.66 11.79 20.74
CA THR A 69 21.43 11.03 20.92
C THR A 69 20.24 11.98 21.01
N ILE A 70 20.33 13.04 21.82
CA ILE A 70 19.25 14.03 21.94
C ILE A 70 18.94 14.66 20.58
N LEU A 71 19.95 15.07 19.81
CA LEU A 71 19.76 15.62 18.46
C LEU A 71 19.11 14.61 17.52
N LEU A 72 19.55 13.35 17.54
CA LEU A 72 18.99 12.28 16.73
C LEU A 72 17.53 12.00 17.13
N THR A 73 17.20 12.05 18.43
CA THR A 73 15.83 11.87 18.92
C THR A 73 14.92 12.99 18.43
N ALA A 74 15.41 14.23 18.41
CA ALA A 74 14.69 15.39 17.89
C ALA A 74 14.45 15.24 16.38
N VAL A 75 15.44 14.79 15.61
CA VAL A 75 15.28 14.49 14.18
C VAL A 75 14.22 13.42 13.96
N TYR A 76 14.32 12.28 14.65
CA TYR A 76 13.31 11.22 14.54
C TYR A 76 11.92 11.75 14.91
N PHE A 77 11.79 12.51 16.00
CA PHE A 77 10.53 13.11 16.43
C PHE A 77 9.94 14.04 15.37
N ILE A 78 10.72 14.97 14.81
CA ILE A 78 10.25 15.89 13.77
C ILE A 78 9.76 15.12 12.54
N LEU A 79 10.52 14.11 12.09
CA LEU A 79 10.11 13.27 10.96
C LEU A 79 8.86 12.46 11.30
N GLY A 80 8.74 11.93 12.52
CA GLY A 80 7.57 11.17 12.97
C GLY A 80 6.31 12.02 13.09
N ALA A 81 6.43 13.24 13.64
CA ALA A 81 5.35 14.21 13.73
C ALA A 81 4.90 14.67 12.34
N LEU A 82 5.84 14.91 11.42
CA LEU A 82 5.52 15.28 10.04
C LEU A 82 4.84 14.12 9.29
N LEU A 83 5.27 12.88 9.51
CA LEU A 83 4.60 11.70 8.96
C LEU A 83 3.17 11.55 9.48
N LEU A 84 2.95 11.72 10.79
CA LEU A 84 1.61 11.69 11.38
C LEU A 84 0.72 12.80 10.80
N GLY A 85 1.24 14.02 10.66
CA GLY A 85 0.55 15.14 10.03
C GLY A 85 0.20 14.88 8.57
N LEU A 86 1.15 14.34 7.79
CA LEU A 86 0.94 13.98 6.39
C LEU A 86 -0.10 12.87 6.24
N ARG A 87 -0.08 11.85 7.11
CA ARG A 87 -1.09 10.79 7.17
C ARG A 87 -2.47 11.35 7.51
N ASN A 88 -2.56 12.30 8.45
CA ASN A 88 -3.82 12.95 8.81
C ASN A 88 -4.37 13.86 7.69
N TYR A 89 -3.48 14.48 6.90
CA TYR A 89 -3.88 15.27 5.73
C TYR A 89 -4.36 14.39 4.56
N LEU A 90 -3.65 13.29 4.31
CA LEU A 90 -3.91 12.37 3.19
C LEU A 90 -4.84 11.20 3.55
N VAL A 91 -5.71 11.38 4.54
CA VAL A 91 -6.65 10.33 4.96
C VAL A 91 -7.51 9.91 3.77
N SER A 92 -7.42 8.62 3.43
CA SER A 92 -8.29 7.95 2.47
C SER A 92 -8.90 6.71 3.12
N VAL A 93 -10.18 6.50 2.85
CA VAL A 93 -10.93 5.37 3.43
C VAL A 93 -11.18 4.29 2.38
N ASN A 94 -11.47 4.69 1.14
CA ASN A 94 -11.70 3.75 0.07
C ASN A 94 -10.38 3.39 -0.65
N PRO A 95 -10.09 2.10 -0.85
CA PRO A 95 -8.94 1.68 -1.64
C PRO A 95 -9.11 2.13 -3.10
N GLN A 96 -8.01 2.51 -3.75
CA GLN A 96 -8.02 2.74 -5.19
C GLN A 96 -7.93 1.41 -5.91
N ILE A 97 -8.78 1.18 -6.89
CA ILE A 97 -8.90 -0.12 -7.54
C ILE A 97 -8.14 -0.08 -8.87
N SER A 98 -7.27 -1.05 -9.11
CA SER A 98 -6.39 -1.08 -10.27
C SER A 98 -6.25 -2.50 -10.83
N THR A 99 -6.17 -2.59 -12.15
CA THR A 99 -6.18 -3.87 -12.89
C THR A 99 -4.81 -4.53 -13.02
N SER A 100 -3.73 -3.77 -12.82
CA SER A 100 -2.37 -4.30 -12.97
C SER A 100 -1.34 -3.38 -12.30
N ILE A 101 -0.16 -3.92 -11.98
CA ILE A 101 0.98 -3.19 -11.41
C ILE A 101 1.39 -1.99 -12.29
N LEU A 102 1.27 -2.12 -13.62
CA LEU A 102 1.58 -1.02 -14.54
C LEU A 102 0.53 0.08 -14.47
N ASN A 103 -0.75 -0.29 -14.32
CA ASN A 103 -1.82 0.67 -14.09
C ASN A 103 -1.71 1.29 -12.70
N ASP A 104 -1.26 0.56 -11.67
CA ASP A 104 -0.90 1.11 -10.37
C ASP A 104 0.20 2.14 -10.48
N LEU A 105 1.31 1.81 -11.15
CA LEU A 105 2.41 2.75 -11.38
C LEU A 105 1.94 4.01 -12.10
N LYS A 106 1.11 3.84 -13.13
CA LYS A 106 0.53 4.95 -13.89
C LYS A 106 -0.44 5.77 -13.04
N ASN A 107 -1.22 5.13 -12.17
CA ASN A 107 -2.13 5.79 -11.26
C ASN A 107 -1.35 6.56 -10.19
N ILE A 108 -0.36 5.93 -9.54
CA ILE A 108 0.56 6.56 -8.58
C ILE A 108 1.23 7.78 -9.21
N ALA A 109 1.73 7.65 -10.45
CA ALA A 109 2.37 8.76 -11.15
C ALA A 109 1.40 9.93 -11.43
N ARG A 110 0.11 9.64 -11.66
CA ARG A 110 -0.94 10.64 -11.93
C ARG A 110 -1.55 11.23 -10.68
N THR A 111 -1.62 10.50 -9.58
CA THR A 111 -2.19 10.96 -8.31
C THR A 111 -1.24 11.93 -7.63
N LEU A 112 -1.64 13.21 -7.57
CA LEU A 112 -0.87 14.26 -6.91
C LEU A 112 -0.64 13.99 -5.40
N ASP A 113 -1.56 13.24 -4.77
CA ASP A 113 -1.51 12.91 -3.34
C ASP A 113 -0.43 11.87 -2.98
N ALA A 114 0.02 11.03 -3.92
CA ALA A 114 1.02 10.00 -3.64
C ALA A 114 2.44 10.55 -3.57
N TRP A 115 2.71 11.65 -4.29
CA TRP A 115 4.03 12.27 -4.39
C TRP A 115 4.56 12.81 -3.06
N PRO A 116 3.78 13.56 -2.23
CA PRO A 116 4.23 14.01 -0.92
C PRO A 116 4.72 12.88 -0.01
N LEU A 117 4.03 11.73 0.01
CA LEU A 117 4.43 10.56 0.80
C LEU A 117 5.74 9.95 0.26
N LEU A 118 5.85 9.79 -1.06
CA LEU A 118 7.04 9.23 -1.69
C LEU A 118 8.27 10.13 -1.50
N VAL A 119 8.11 11.44 -1.67
CA VAL A 119 9.16 12.44 -1.41
C VAL A 119 9.53 12.44 0.09
N PHE A 120 8.54 12.34 0.97
CA PHE A 120 8.79 12.27 2.40
C PHE A 120 9.62 11.04 2.78
N TYR A 121 9.25 9.83 2.34
CA TYR A 121 10.01 8.62 2.67
C TYR A 121 11.42 8.61 2.07
N THR A 122 11.57 9.08 0.82
CA THR A 122 12.89 9.17 0.16
C THR A 122 13.80 10.14 0.89
N PHE A 123 13.34 11.37 1.16
CA PHE A 123 14.12 12.37 1.86
C PHE A 123 14.43 11.97 3.32
N SER A 124 13.43 11.46 4.04
CA SER A 124 13.60 11.03 5.44
C SER A 124 14.57 9.86 5.56
N SER A 125 14.45 8.85 4.68
CA SER A 125 15.36 7.71 4.64
C SER A 125 16.79 8.14 4.31
N LEU A 126 16.96 9.00 3.28
CA LEU A 126 18.26 9.57 2.95
C LEU A 126 18.86 10.31 4.16
N PHE A 127 18.10 11.24 4.75
CA PHE A 127 18.59 12.07 5.85
C PHE A 127 18.96 11.25 7.10
N LEU A 128 18.12 10.28 7.51
CA LEU A 128 18.40 9.40 8.63
C LEU A 128 19.62 8.51 8.36
N ASN A 129 19.73 7.95 7.15
CA ASN A 129 20.87 7.12 6.78
C ASN A 129 22.19 7.90 6.84
N VAL A 130 22.15 9.19 6.51
CA VAL A 130 23.31 10.09 6.58
C VAL A 130 23.71 10.37 8.01
N LEU A 131 22.76 10.66 8.90
CA LEU A 131 23.07 10.92 10.31
C LEU A 131 23.61 9.67 11.02
N ILE A 132 23.00 8.51 10.80
CA ILE A 132 23.42 7.23 11.41
C ILE A 132 24.84 6.84 10.95
N ASN A 133 25.12 6.95 9.65
CA ASN A 133 26.46 6.63 9.13
C ASN A 133 27.48 7.74 9.39
N GLY A 134 27.04 8.98 9.59
CA GLY A 134 27.91 10.09 9.96
C GLY A 134 28.57 9.88 11.33
N GLN A 135 27.84 9.31 12.29
CA GLN A 135 28.39 8.92 13.60
C GLN A 135 29.48 7.85 13.48
N ALA A 136 29.36 6.98 12.49
CA ALA A 136 30.32 5.92 12.22
C ALA A 136 31.62 6.41 11.54
N SER A 137 31.65 7.68 11.15
CA SER A 137 32.70 8.27 10.33
C SER A 137 33.90 8.71 11.17
N THR A 138 34.69 7.76 11.64
CA THR A 138 35.95 8.03 12.37
C THR A 138 37.15 7.45 11.62
N GLY A 139 38.16 8.27 11.35
CA GLY A 139 39.47 7.86 10.82
C GLY A 139 39.41 7.26 9.41
N THR A 140 39.69 5.96 9.27
CA THR A 140 39.75 5.25 7.97
C THR A 140 38.38 4.89 7.37
N LYS A 141 37.29 5.23 8.06
CA LYS A 141 35.90 4.95 7.66
C LYS A 141 35.16 6.24 7.33
N ASN A 142 35.64 7.03 6.37
CA ASN A 142 34.97 8.25 5.96
C ASN A 142 33.70 7.94 5.15
N TYR A 143 32.54 8.33 5.68
CA TYR A 143 31.23 8.21 5.01
C TYR A 143 30.65 9.57 4.59
N ASN A 144 31.23 10.67 5.09
CA ASN A 144 30.70 12.02 4.91
C ASN A 144 31.40 12.80 3.79
N ASP A 145 32.68 12.55 3.56
CA ASP A 145 33.45 13.28 2.56
C ASP A 145 33.28 12.63 1.19
N LEU A 146 32.85 13.40 0.21
CA LEU A 146 32.74 12.95 -1.19
C LEU A 146 34.12 12.67 -1.79
N VAL A 147 35.15 13.34 -1.31
CA VAL A 147 36.52 13.27 -1.83
C VAL A 147 37.46 12.90 -0.69
N VAL A 148 38.30 11.88 -0.92
CA VAL A 148 39.26 11.39 0.07
C VAL A 148 40.66 11.35 -0.54
N TYR A 149 41.65 11.74 0.26
CA TYR A 149 43.07 11.66 -0.08
C TYR A 149 43.64 10.32 0.41
N ILE A 150 44.30 9.57 -0.47
CA ILE A 150 44.88 8.25 -0.11
C ILE A 150 46.14 8.38 0.76
N SER A 151 46.84 9.52 0.68
CA SER A 151 48.07 9.80 1.45
C SER A 151 48.29 11.31 1.59
N HIS A 152 49.16 11.74 2.51
CA HIS A 152 49.50 13.16 2.75
C HIS A 152 50.04 13.90 1.49
N LYS A 153 50.40 13.17 0.43
CA LYS A 153 50.75 13.69 -0.91
C LYS A 153 49.97 13.00 -2.05
N GLY A 154 48.86 12.33 -1.74
CA GLY A 154 48.19 11.37 -2.63
C GLY A 154 47.12 11.96 -3.54
N LEU A 155 46.89 11.28 -4.67
CA LEU A 155 45.88 11.59 -5.68
C LEU A 155 44.48 11.71 -5.07
N VAL A 156 43.72 12.68 -5.56
CA VAL A 156 42.33 12.94 -5.19
C VAL A 156 41.44 11.81 -5.71
N GLN A 157 40.71 11.12 -4.83
CA GLN A 157 39.76 10.08 -5.22
C GLN A 157 38.35 10.37 -4.72
N ILE A 158 37.36 9.96 -5.51
CA ILE A 158 35.96 9.98 -5.10
C ILE A 158 35.72 8.85 -4.10
N ASN A 159 35.07 9.19 -3.00
CA ASN A 159 34.68 8.25 -1.98
C ASN A 159 33.47 7.43 -2.45
N GLU A 160 33.74 6.21 -2.89
CA GLU A 160 32.69 5.28 -3.32
C GLU A 160 31.73 4.91 -2.18
N ARG A 161 32.21 4.88 -0.91
CA ARG A 161 31.36 4.62 0.26
C ARG A 161 30.36 5.75 0.51
N TYR A 162 30.74 7.00 0.23
CA TYR A 162 29.82 8.14 0.29
C TYR A 162 28.69 7.92 -0.72
N ILE A 163 29.02 7.68 -1.99
CA ILE A 163 28.04 7.47 -3.06
C ILE A 163 27.13 6.28 -2.73
N MET A 164 27.71 5.14 -2.34
CA MET A 164 26.96 3.94 -2.00
C MET A 164 25.95 4.20 -0.88
N THR A 165 26.36 4.90 0.18
CA THR A 165 25.50 5.19 1.33
C THR A 165 24.34 6.12 0.95
N ARG A 166 24.59 7.15 0.15
CA ARG A 166 23.53 8.09 -0.31
C ARG A 166 22.53 7.41 -1.23
N VAL A 167 23.02 6.63 -2.20
CA VAL A 167 22.18 5.87 -3.14
C VAL A 167 21.33 4.86 -2.39
N PHE A 168 21.94 4.16 -1.43
CA PHE A 168 21.23 3.21 -0.60
C PHE A 168 20.10 3.86 0.21
N GLY A 169 20.37 5.00 0.86
CA GLY A 169 19.36 5.77 1.60
C GLY A 169 18.19 6.23 0.72
N ALA A 170 18.49 6.74 -0.49
CA ALA A 170 17.47 7.19 -1.44
C ALA A 170 16.61 6.03 -1.97
N VAL A 171 17.24 4.94 -2.42
CA VAL A 171 16.52 3.79 -2.97
C VAL A 171 15.71 3.07 -1.90
N LEU A 172 16.20 3.01 -0.65
CA LEU A 172 15.45 2.47 0.47
C LEU A 172 14.12 3.20 0.69
N GLY A 173 14.15 4.54 0.74
CA GLY A 173 12.95 5.34 0.94
C GLY A 173 11.99 5.25 -0.25
N LEU A 174 12.52 5.23 -1.48
CA LEU A 174 11.74 5.08 -2.70
C LEU A 174 11.03 3.73 -2.74
N PHE A 175 11.77 2.65 -2.49
CA PHE A 175 11.23 1.30 -2.49
C PHE A 175 10.22 1.10 -1.37
N TYR A 176 10.47 1.62 -0.17
CA TYR A 176 9.51 1.55 0.94
C TYR A 176 8.22 2.31 0.60
N GLY A 177 8.33 3.54 0.06
CA GLY A 177 7.17 4.33 -0.36
C GLY A 177 6.36 3.63 -1.45
N LEU A 178 7.01 3.13 -2.49
CA LEU A 178 6.35 2.38 -3.57
C LEU A 178 5.71 1.09 -3.05
N TRP A 179 6.44 0.30 -2.24
CA TRP A 179 5.90 -0.92 -1.64
C TRP A 179 4.66 -0.63 -0.80
N ARG A 180 4.64 0.47 -0.06
CA ARG A 180 3.49 0.84 0.76
C ARG A 180 2.28 1.25 -0.09
N LEU A 181 2.51 2.08 -1.12
CA LEU A 181 1.49 2.51 -2.06
C LEU A 181 0.91 1.32 -2.85
N PHE A 182 1.74 0.40 -3.33
CA PHE A 182 1.30 -0.80 -4.06
C PHE A 182 0.47 -1.75 -3.23
N ASN A 183 0.87 -1.97 -1.97
CA ASN A 183 0.07 -2.80 -1.06
C ASN A 183 -1.13 -2.04 -0.47
N GLN A 184 -1.38 -0.81 -0.98
CA GLN A 184 -2.46 0.08 -0.58
C GLN A 184 -2.53 0.35 0.91
N LYS A 185 -1.47 0.10 1.69
CA LYS A 185 -1.44 0.19 3.17
C LYS A 185 -1.70 1.58 3.74
N ASP A 186 -1.99 2.56 2.89
CA ASP A 186 -2.34 3.90 3.30
C ASP A 186 -3.84 4.07 3.61
N TRP A 187 -4.70 3.17 3.14
CA TRP A 187 -6.11 3.09 3.55
C TRP A 187 -6.32 2.76 5.03
N LEU A 188 -7.39 3.29 5.61
CA LEU A 188 -7.81 2.98 6.97
C LEU A 188 -8.67 1.72 7.01
N ALA A 189 -8.16 0.66 7.64
CA ALA A 189 -8.92 -0.55 7.93
C ALA A 189 -9.45 -0.50 9.38
N PHE A 190 -10.77 -0.43 9.54
CA PHE A 190 -11.41 -0.45 10.85
C PHE A 190 -11.44 -1.88 11.41
N SER A 191 -10.73 -2.11 12.50
CA SER A 191 -10.80 -3.41 13.19
C SER A 191 -12.12 -3.53 13.94
N PRO A 192 -12.80 -4.69 13.88
CA PRO A 192 -14.06 -4.90 14.61
C PRO A 192 -13.87 -4.88 16.13
N VAL A 193 -12.66 -5.16 16.63
CA VAL A 193 -12.31 -5.13 18.05
C VAL A 193 -11.35 -3.99 18.32
N GLN A 194 -11.78 -3.02 19.12
CA GLN A 194 -10.94 -1.88 19.51
C GLN A 194 -10.15 -2.22 20.77
N LEU A 195 -8.86 -2.47 20.60
CA LEU A 195 -7.93 -2.73 21.69
C LEU A 195 -7.38 -1.41 22.27
N ARG A 196 -6.83 -1.46 23.50
CA ARG A 196 -6.04 -0.34 24.05
C ARG A 196 -4.78 -0.13 23.19
N VAL A 197 -4.28 1.11 23.13
CA VAL A 197 -3.12 1.50 22.29
C VAL A 197 -1.93 0.55 22.49
N SER A 198 -1.54 0.32 23.73
CA SER A 198 -0.39 -0.52 24.08
C SER A 198 -0.57 -1.97 23.63
N THR A 199 -1.75 -2.55 23.89
CA THR A 199 -2.08 -3.91 23.49
C THR A 199 -2.17 -4.07 21.97
N ALA A 200 -2.70 -3.06 21.27
CA ALA A 200 -2.78 -3.06 19.81
C ALA A 200 -1.38 -3.04 19.18
N ILE A 201 -0.50 -2.15 19.65
CA ILE A 201 0.87 -2.04 19.15
C ILE A 201 1.65 -3.33 19.45
N PHE A 202 1.56 -3.85 20.68
CA PHE A 202 2.28 -5.05 21.08
C PHE A 202 1.83 -6.28 20.28
N SER A 203 0.53 -6.42 20.00
CA SER A 203 -0.01 -7.52 19.19
C SER A 203 0.55 -7.54 17.76
N ARG A 204 0.82 -6.35 17.18
CA ARG A 204 1.38 -6.21 15.82
C ARG A 204 2.89 -6.25 15.78
N LEU A 205 3.58 -6.11 16.92
CA LEU A 205 5.04 -5.95 16.99
C LEU A 205 5.80 -7.13 16.38
N ARG A 206 5.37 -8.38 16.66
CA ARG A 206 5.97 -9.59 16.08
C ARG A 206 5.85 -9.61 14.55
N GLN A 207 4.68 -9.24 14.03
CA GLN A 207 4.44 -9.19 12.58
C GLN A 207 5.26 -8.08 11.93
N ILE A 208 5.32 -6.89 12.54
CA ILE A 208 6.14 -5.76 12.09
C ILE A 208 7.62 -6.18 12.05
N PHE A 209 8.11 -6.84 13.09
CA PHE A 209 9.50 -7.29 13.16
C PHE A 209 9.83 -8.31 12.05
N SER A 210 9.04 -9.37 11.93
CA SER A 210 9.28 -10.44 10.94
C SER A 210 9.26 -9.92 9.49
N THR A 211 8.29 -9.05 9.18
CA THR A 211 8.15 -8.46 7.83
C THR A 211 9.27 -7.45 7.54
N THR A 212 9.70 -6.68 8.55
CA THR A 212 10.80 -5.73 8.44
C THR A 212 12.12 -6.46 8.22
N VAL A 213 12.43 -7.50 9.00
CA VAL A 213 13.69 -8.25 8.87
C VAL A 213 13.80 -8.90 7.50
N THR A 214 12.80 -9.69 7.11
CA THR A 214 12.79 -10.41 5.82
C THR A 214 12.89 -9.44 4.65
N GLY A 215 12.07 -8.38 4.68
CA GLY A 215 12.08 -7.37 3.62
C GLY A 215 13.38 -6.56 3.57
N SER A 216 14.04 -6.33 4.70
CA SER A 216 15.35 -5.66 4.74
C SER A 216 16.42 -6.49 4.04
N PHE A 217 16.51 -7.78 4.31
CA PHE A 217 17.48 -8.65 3.63
C PHE A 217 17.27 -8.71 2.12
N VAL A 218 16.02 -8.76 1.65
CA VAL A 218 15.71 -8.75 0.22
C VAL A 218 16.12 -7.43 -0.44
N ILE A 219 15.77 -6.29 0.16
CA ILE A 219 16.11 -4.96 -0.38
C ILE A 219 17.62 -4.75 -0.38
N VAL A 220 18.27 -5.00 0.75
CA VAL A 220 19.72 -4.78 0.88
C VAL A 220 20.47 -5.76 -0.01
N GLY A 221 20.10 -7.04 -0.04
CA GLY A 221 20.72 -8.04 -0.91
C GLY A 221 20.59 -7.65 -2.39
N GLY A 222 19.37 -7.33 -2.84
CA GLY A 222 19.11 -6.90 -4.22
C GLY A 222 19.90 -5.65 -4.60
N LEU A 223 19.92 -4.64 -3.73
CA LEU A 223 20.71 -3.42 -3.96
C LEU A 223 22.21 -3.67 -3.92
N TRP A 224 22.67 -4.52 -3.03
CA TRP A 224 24.08 -4.87 -2.92
C TRP A 224 24.59 -5.53 -4.21
N PHE A 225 23.87 -6.53 -4.72
CA PHE A 225 24.25 -7.19 -5.98
C PHE A 225 24.16 -6.24 -7.18
N THR A 226 23.06 -5.48 -7.30
CA THR A 226 22.89 -4.54 -8.43
C THR A 226 23.91 -3.41 -8.40
N TYR A 227 24.25 -2.90 -7.21
CA TYR A 227 25.28 -1.87 -7.05
C TYR A 227 26.65 -2.36 -7.46
N ASN A 228 27.08 -3.52 -6.95
CA ASN A 228 28.41 -4.05 -7.22
C ASN A 228 28.60 -4.46 -8.69
N ILE A 229 27.56 -4.98 -9.35
CA ILE A 229 27.67 -5.47 -10.74
C ILE A 229 27.50 -4.34 -11.76
N PHE A 230 26.54 -3.44 -11.57
CA PHE A 230 26.12 -2.48 -12.61
C PHE A 230 26.25 -1.01 -12.17
N LEU A 231 25.75 -0.68 -10.98
CA LEU A 231 25.50 0.71 -10.61
C LEU A 231 26.77 1.46 -10.20
N SER A 232 27.77 0.77 -9.64
CA SER A 232 29.06 1.35 -9.23
C SER A 232 29.75 2.06 -10.40
N ARG A 233 29.82 1.41 -11.56
CA ARG A 233 30.47 1.98 -12.76
C ARG A 233 29.72 3.18 -13.32
N VAL A 234 28.38 3.11 -13.37
CA VAL A 234 27.54 4.20 -13.93
C VAL A 234 27.57 5.42 -13.02
N LEU A 235 27.36 5.24 -11.73
CA LEU A 235 27.29 6.34 -10.78
C LEU A 235 28.65 7.00 -10.56
N VAL A 236 29.73 6.23 -10.55
CA VAL A 236 31.08 6.81 -10.48
C VAL A 236 31.38 7.58 -11.77
N ARG A 237 31.05 7.05 -12.96
CA ARG A 237 31.18 7.84 -14.21
C ARG A 237 30.37 9.13 -14.19
N MET A 238 29.12 9.10 -13.71
CA MET A 238 28.30 10.31 -13.56
C MET A 238 28.88 11.29 -12.54
N ALA A 239 29.34 10.81 -11.38
CA ALA A 239 29.99 11.66 -10.38
C ALA A 239 31.29 12.28 -10.92
N MET A 240 32.07 11.50 -11.68
CA MET A 240 33.28 11.95 -12.36
C MET A 240 33.00 12.95 -13.49
N SER A 241 31.83 12.93 -14.14
CA SER A 241 31.48 13.96 -15.14
C SER A 241 31.08 15.31 -14.52
N VAL A 242 30.70 15.30 -13.23
CA VAL A 242 30.31 16.52 -12.49
C VAL A 242 31.51 17.18 -11.82
N VAL A 243 32.55 16.39 -11.49
CA VAL A 243 33.82 16.86 -10.92
C VAL A 243 34.82 17.06 -12.08
N SER A 244 35.44 18.23 -12.19
CA SER A 244 36.22 18.72 -13.35
C SER A 244 37.15 17.70 -14.06
N GLU A 245 37.35 17.90 -15.38
CA GLU A 245 38.18 17.06 -16.27
C GLU A 245 39.64 16.86 -15.79
N GLU A 246 40.16 17.76 -14.97
CA GLU A 246 41.53 17.69 -14.42
C GLU A 246 41.71 16.57 -13.38
N ILE A 247 40.66 16.24 -12.63
CA ILE A 247 40.66 15.11 -11.68
C ILE A 247 40.48 13.77 -12.43
N LEU A 248 39.91 13.82 -13.64
CA LEU A 248 39.55 12.67 -14.48
C LEU A 248 40.78 11.83 -14.88
N ASN A 249 41.90 12.49 -15.21
CA ASN A 249 43.09 11.84 -15.76
C ASN A 249 43.91 11.04 -14.74
N GLN A 250 43.65 11.21 -13.44
CA GLN A 250 44.42 10.60 -12.36
C GLN A 250 43.69 9.50 -11.59
N THR A 251 42.43 9.21 -11.91
CA THR A 251 41.64 8.23 -11.16
C THR A 251 41.84 6.80 -11.65
N SER A 252 42.08 5.86 -10.73
CA SER A 252 42.21 4.43 -11.06
C SER A 252 40.90 3.91 -11.65
N LYS A 253 40.99 3.00 -12.63
CA LYS A 253 39.84 2.29 -13.21
C LYS A 253 39.02 1.61 -12.10
N TYR A 254 37.88 2.18 -11.74
CA TYR A 254 36.96 1.59 -10.77
C TYR A 254 36.40 0.26 -11.31
N GLY A 255 36.75 -0.84 -10.65
CA GLY A 255 36.21 -2.18 -10.90
C GLY A 255 35.17 -2.59 -9.83
N PRO A 256 34.41 -3.69 -10.04
CA PRO A 256 33.51 -4.24 -9.03
C PRO A 256 34.31 -4.58 -7.77
N ARG A 257 34.09 -3.86 -6.67
CA ARG A 257 34.75 -4.09 -5.38
C ARG A 257 33.77 -4.74 -4.43
N TRP A 258 33.98 -6.01 -4.13
CA TRP A 258 33.22 -6.68 -3.07
C TRP A 258 33.59 -6.06 -1.72
N TYR A 259 32.71 -5.19 -1.22
CA TYR A 259 32.86 -4.57 0.09
C TYR A 259 32.80 -5.62 1.21
N HIS A 260 33.45 -5.31 2.33
CA HIS A 260 33.43 -6.17 3.52
C HIS A 260 32.00 -6.46 3.99
N LEU A 261 31.76 -7.71 4.43
CA LEU A 261 30.50 -8.17 5.00
C LEU A 261 29.97 -7.26 6.13
N GLY A 262 30.87 -6.60 6.88
CA GLY A 262 30.50 -5.64 7.92
C GLY A 262 29.70 -4.43 7.40
N LEU A 263 30.00 -3.92 6.20
CA LEU A 263 29.23 -2.82 5.61
C LEU A 263 27.82 -3.28 5.19
N PHE A 264 27.72 -4.49 4.63
CA PHE A 264 26.44 -5.12 4.31
C PHE A 264 25.56 -5.28 5.54
N LEU A 265 26.09 -5.87 6.62
CA LEU A 265 25.37 -6.04 7.88
C LEU A 265 24.92 -4.69 8.48
N ARG A 266 25.74 -3.64 8.34
CA ARG A 266 25.39 -2.30 8.78
C ARG A 266 24.23 -1.71 7.98
N PHE A 267 24.21 -1.91 6.66
CA PHE A 267 23.07 -1.50 5.83
C PHE A 267 21.81 -2.28 6.17
N VAL A 268 21.89 -3.60 6.37
CA VAL A 268 20.75 -4.41 6.83
C VAL A 268 20.20 -3.85 8.14
N PHE A 269 21.06 -3.58 9.12
CA PHE A 269 20.64 -3.03 10.40
C PHE A 269 20.01 -1.64 10.28
N ASN A 270 20.64 -0.71 9.56
CA ASN A 270 20.09 0.63 9.34
C ASN A 270 18.72 0.56 8.64
N THR A 271 18.56 -0.35 7.68
CA THR A 271 17.27 -0.59 7.02
C THR A 271 16.24 -1.13 7.98
N ILE A 272 16.58 -2.09 8.85
CA ILE A 272 15.66 -2.62 9.86
C ILE A 272 15.21 -1.50 10.79
N VAL A 273 16.13 -0.68 11.30
CA VAL A 273 15.81 0.43 12.22
C VAL A 273 14.90 1.47 11.54
N ILE A 274 15.28 2.00 10.38
CA ILE A 274 14.50 3.02 9.66
C ILE A 274 13.11 2.48 9.26
N ARG A 275 13.05 1.27 8.70
CA ARG A 275 11.78 0.66 8.27
C ARG A 275 10.87 0.34 9.45
N SER A 276 11.42 -0.18 10.55
CA SER A 276 10.65 -0.46 11.77
C SER A 276 10.05 0.82 12.35
N TYR A 277 10.79 1.93 12.32
CA TYR A 277 10.32 3.23 12.76
C TYR A 277 9.15 3.74 11.92
N PHE A 278 9.27 3.70 10.59
CA PHE A 278 8.17 4.08 9.71
C PHE A 278 6.95 3.19 9.92
N GLU A 279 7.10 1.86 9.97
CA GLU A 279 5.96 0.96 10.19
C GLU A 279 5.30 1.19 11.57
N ALA A 280 6.07 1.49 12.61
CA ALA A 280 5.55 1.80 13.94
C ALA A 280 4.72 3.09 13.96
N ILE A 281 5.21 4.18 13.34
CA ILE A 281 4.44 5.44 13.24
C ILE A 281 3.19 5.25 12.39
N ASN A 282 3.29 4.46 11.33
CA ASN A 282 2.17 4.16 10.46
C ASN A 282 1.09 3.37 11.19
N ALA A 283 1.47 2.33 11.94
CA ALA A 283 0.55 1.57 12.78
C ALA A 283 -0.09 2.46 13.88
N LEU A 284 0.68 3.38 14.47
CA LEU A 284 0.18 4.35 15.42
C LEU A 284 -0.82 5.33 14.77
N SER A 285 -0.50 5.83 13.58
CA SER A 285 -1.38 6.72 12.81
C SER A 285 -2.71 6.04 12.49
N ASP A 286 -2.66 4.79 12.02
CA ASP A 286 -3.84 3.99 11.74
C ASP A 286 -4.67 3.79 13.01
N PHE A 287 -4.04 3.53 14.16
CA PHE A 287 -4.73 3.39 15.43
C PHE A 287 -5.42 4.69 15.89
N VAL A 288 -4.71 5.83 15.82
CA VAL A 288 -5.23 7.15 16.21
C VAL A 288 -6.45 7.52 15.36
N LEU A 289 -6.40 7.23 14.06
CA LEU A 289 -7.46 7.53 13.10
C LEU A 289 -8.64 6.54 13.14
N THR A 290 -8.43 5.26 13.44
CA THR A 290 -9.49 4.23 13.39
C THR A 290 -10.29 4.07 14.69
N LYS A 291 -9.78 4.58 15.82
CA LYS A 291 -10.46 4.52 17.12
C LYS A 291 -11.85 5.17 17.03
N SER A 292 -12.89 4.53 17.58
CA SER A 292 -14.27 5.08 17.49
C SER A 292 -14.32 6.48 18.09
N LEU A 293 -15.03 7.39 17.44
CA LEU A 293 -15.34 8.70 17.98
C LEU A 293 -16.65 8.59 18.76
N ASN A 294 -16.68 9.10 20.00
CA ASN A 294 -17.92 9.27 20.77
C ASN A 294 -18.12 10.78 20.93
N VAL A 295 -18.63 11.39 19.87
CA VAL A 295 -18.74 12.85 19.73
C VAL A 295 -20.08 13.33 20.28
N ALA A 296 -21.15 12.62 19.96
CA ALA A 296 -22.52 13.00 20.28
C ALA A 296 -22.73 13.09 21.80
N ALA A 297 -22.18 12.16 22.58
CA ALA A 297 -22.30 12.17 24.04
C ALA A 297 -21.69 13.41 24.71
N THR A 298 -20.74 14.08 24.06
CA THR A 298 -20.09 15.29 24.60
C THR A 298 -20.76 16.58 24.14
N SER A 299 -21.72 16.49 23.21
CA SER A 299 -22.41 17.63 22.64
C SER A 299 -23.65 18.01 23.44
N ILE A 300 -24.10 19.26 23.30
CA ILE A 300 -25.28 19.78 24.02
C ILE A 300 -26.55 19.03 23.60
N ASP A 301 -26.73 18.84 22.28
CA ASP A 301 -27.82 18.06 21.70
C ASP A 301 -27.24 16.85 20.93
N PRO A 302 -27.16 15.68 21.57
CA PRO A 302 -26.55 14.49 20.99
C PRO A 302 -27.19 14.03 19.67
N ASN A 303 -28.53 14.09 19.56
CA ASN A 303 -29.27 13.66 18.36
C ASN A 303 -28.96 14.56 17.17
N ALA A 304 -29.08 15.88 17.34
CA ALA A 304 -28.80 16.87 16.31
C ALA A 304 -27.33 16.80 15.85
N CYS A 305 -26.40 16.61 16.80
CA CYS A 305 -24.98 16.42 16.50
C CYS A 305 -24.77 15.20 15.61
N LEU A 306 -25.26 14.02 16.00
CA LEU A 306 -25.09 12.79 15.23
C LEU A 306 -25.69 12.91 13.83
N ILE A 307 -26.90 13.45 13.71
CA ILE A 307 -27.59 13.64 12.42
C ILE A 307 -26.78 14.55 11.50
N SER A 308 -26.16 15.61 12.02
CA SER A 308 -25.29 16.48 11.22
C SER A 308 -24.07 15.76 10.66
N GLY A 309 -23.58 14.71 11.33
CA GLY A 309 -22.51 13.84 10.85
C GLY A 309 -22.98 12.83 9.80
N LEU A 310 -24.18 12.26 9.97
CA LEU A 310 -24.76 11.25 9.08
C LEU A 310 -25.11 11.79 7.69
N LYS A 311 -25.79 12.96 7.66
CA LYS A 311 -26.17 13.66 6.41
C LYS A 311 -24.96 14.05 5.57
N GLY A 312 -23.79 14.14 6.20
CA GLY A 312 -22.56 14.62 5.58
C GLY A 312 -22.65 16.11 5.22
N SER A 313 -21.51 16.72 4.92
CA SER A 313 -21.52 18.03 4.28
C SER A 313 -21.74 17.84 2.78
N ALA A 314 -22.54 18.68 2.13
CA ALA A 314 -22.73 18.68 0.68
C ALA A 314 -21.41 18.84 -0.12
N SER A 315 -20.32 19.23 0.56
CA SER A 315 -18.97 19.24 -0.02
C SER A 315 -18.39 17.83 -0.01
N LEU A 316 -18.10 17.29 -1.20
CA LEU A 316 -17.50 15.98 -1.45
C LEU A 316 -16.01 15.91 -1.03
N SER A 317 -15.65 16.48 0.12
CA SER A 317 -14.28 16.48 0.62
C SER A 317 -13.94 15.13 1.28
N ARG A 318 -12.71 14.64 1.07
CA ARG A 318 -12.20 13.40 1.69
C ARG A 318 -12.39 13.35 3.20
N THR A 319 -12.19 14.49 3.86
CA THR A 319 -12.39 14.63 5.32
C THR A 319 -13.85 14.43 5.71
N ASP A 320 -14.80 14.87 4.89
CA ASP A 320 -16.22 14.75 5.20
C ASP A 320 -16.71 13.31 5.01
N GLN A 321 -16.19 12.57 4.02
CA GLN A 321 -16.42 11.12 3.90
C GLN A 321 -15.87 10.35 5.12
N PHE A 322 -14.65 10.69 5.55
CA PHE A 322 -14.03 10.11 6.74
C PHE A 322 -14.86 10.38 8.02
N LEU A 323 -15.36 11.60 8.19
CA LEU A 323 -16.20 11.95 9.35
C LEU A 323 -17.56 11.25 9.29
N ARG A 324 -18.16 11.13 8.11
CA ARG A 324 -19.43 10.40 7.91
C ARG A 324 -19.30 8.94 8.34
N LEU A 325 -18.20 8.28 7.97
CA LEU A 325 -17.91 6.90 8.39
C LEU A 325 -17.85 6.76 9.91
N HIS A 326 -17.18 7.68 10.60
CA HIS A 326 -17.15 7.67 12.05
C HIS A 326 -18.52 7.96 12.67
N ALA A 327 -19.37 8.78 12.06
CA ALA A 327 -20.73 9.01 12.54
C ALA A 327 -21.57 7.73 12.46
N PHE A 328 -21.45 6.96 11.37
CA PHE A 328 -22.08 5.64 11.26
C PHE A 328 -21.51 4.63 12.27
N GLN A 329 -20.20 4.66 12.51
CA GLN A 329 -19.57 3.83 13.54
C GLN A 329 -20.09 4.15 14.94
N GLU A 330 -20.24 5.44 15.26
CA GLU A 330 -20.80 5.92 16.53
C GLU A 330 -22.26 5.50 16.69
N LEU A 331 -23.06 5.65 15.63
CA LEU A 331 -24.46 5.21 15.61
C LEU A 331 -24.58 3.70 15.85
N ALA A 332 -23.79 2.87 15.16
CA ALA A 332 -23.81 1.42 15.33
C ALA A 332 -23.38 1.00 16.75
N HIS A 333 -22.41 1.71 17.33
CA HIS A 333 -21.99 1.46 18.70
C HIS A 333 -23.08 1.85 19.71
N ALA A 334 -23.69 3.03 19.55
CA ALA A 334 -24.80 3.50 20.38
C ALA A 334 -26.00 2.55 20.32
N ALA A 335 -26.42 2.17 19.11
CA ALA A 335 -27.52 1.23 18.89
C ALA A 335 -27.28 -0.11 19.61
N ARG A 336 -26.05 -0.62 19.60
CA ARG A 336 -25.75 -1.93 20.20
C ARG A 336 -25.57 -1.90 21.72
N TYR A 337 -24.86 -0.92 22.26
CA TYR A 337 -24.34 -1.00 23.64
C TYR A 337 -24.93 0.03 24.61
N ASP A 338 -25.56 1.10 24.14
CA ASP A 338 -26.01 2.20 25.01
C ASP A 338 -27.55 2.31 25.06
N PRO A 339 -28.20 1.74 26.09
CA PRO A 339 -29.66 1.76 26.20
C PRO A 339 -30.22 3.17 26.44
N GLN A 340 -29.51 4.03 27.17
CA GLN A 340 -29.96 5.40 27.42
C GLN A 340 -29.98 6.20 26.12
N ARG A 341 -28.93 6.03 25.30
CA ARG A 341 -28.85 6.68 24.00
C ARG A 341 -29.93 6.23 23.02
N ARG A 342 -30.35 4.96 23.06
CA ARG A 342 -31.48 4.48 22.26
C ARG A 342 -32.79 5.10 22.70
N LEU A 343 -33.03 5.15 24.00
CA LEU A 343 -34.22 5.77 24.57
C LEU A 343 -34.32 7.24 24.15
N ASP A 344 -33.23 8.00 24.22
CA ASP A 344 -33.18 9.40 23.75
C ASP A 344 -33.57 9.56 22.27
N ILE A 345 -33.27 8.57 21.41
CA ILE A 345 -33.63 8.58 19.99
C ILE A 345 -35.12 8.31 19.81
N PHE A 346 -35.69 7.38 20.60
CA PHE A 346 -37.10 7.01 20.53
C PHE A 346 -38.02 8.09 21.13
N THR A 347 -37.59 8.74 22.21
CA THR A 347 -38.39 9.77 22.90
C THR A 347 -38.32 11.15 22.26
N ASP A 348 -37.48 11.36 21.24
CA ASP A 348 -37.35 12.63 20.52
C ASP A 348 -38.52 12.88 19.55
N ALA A 349 -39.72 12.95 20.12
CA ALA A 349 -40.97 13.25 19.45
C ALA A 349 -41.18 14.77 19.25
N GLN A 350 -40.42 15.61 19.94
CA GLN A 350 -40.56 17.07 19.87
C GLN A 350 -39.87 17.68 18.64
N SER A 351 -38.84 17.01 18.10
CA SER A 351 -38.16 17.45 16.89
C SER A 351 -38.99 17.13 15.63
N GLN A 352 -39.23 18.13 14.77
CA GLN A 352 -39.78 17.91 13.42
C GLN A 352 -38.71 18.22 12.37
N PRO A 353 -38.22 17.23 11.60
CA PRO A 353 -38.54 15.81 11.64
C PRO A 353 -37.95 15.08 12.86
N THR A 354 -38.55 13.96 13.28
CA THR A 354 -38.08 13.18 14.44
C THR A 354 -36.66 12.66 14.21
N ALA A 355 -35.87 12.53 15.29
CA ALA A 355 -34.50 12.05 15.17
C ALA A 355 -34.42 10.65 14.51
N TRP A 356 -35.34 9.75 14.89
CA TRP A 356 -35.47 8.44 14.25
C TRP A 356 -35.61 8.56 12.74
N LYS A 357 -36.57 9.36 12.25
CA LYS A 357 -36.85 9.47 10.81
C LYS A 357 -35.62 9.92 10.04
N GLN A 358 -34.91 10.92 10.57
CA GLN A 358 -33.70 11.44 9.95
C GLN A 358 -32.57 10.40 9.92
N ILE A 359 -32.42 9.60 10.99
CA ILE A 359 -31.40 8.55 11.06
C ILE A 359 -31.75 7.39 10.12
N SER A 360 -33.01 6.94 10.14
CA SER A 360 -33.49 5.83 9.30
C SER A 360 -33.40 6.16 7.82
N ASP A 361 -33.78 7.39 7.44
CA ASP A 361 -33.74 7.83 6.04
C ASP A 361 -32.30 7.84 5.50
N GLU A 362 -31.33 8.31 6.29
CA GLU A 362 -29.91 8.28 5.91
C GLU A 362 -29.35 6.85 5.80
N CYS A 363 -29.70 5.97 6.74
CA CYS A 363 -29.26 4.57 6.68
C CYS A 363 -29.89 3.84 5.49
N VAL A 364 -31.18 4.05 5.21
CA VAL A 364 -31.87 3.46 4.06
C VAL A 364 -31.32 4.03 2.74
N ALA A 365 -30.97 5.32 2.70
CA ALA A 365 -30.33 5.93 1.52
C ALA A 365 -28.99 5.25 1.20
N VAL A 366 -28.18 4.95 2.22
CA VAL A 366 -26.93 4.18 2.06
C VAL A 366 -27.20 2.79 1.50
N LEU A 367 -28.20 2.06 2.04
CA LEU A 367 -28.54 0.72 1.55
C LEU A 367 -29.02 0.74 0.10
N LYS A 368 -29.84 1.73 -0.27
CA LYS A 368 -30.29 1.93 -1.67
C LYS A 368 -29.13 2.27 -2.59
N GLN A 369 -28.18 3.10 -2.14
CA GLN A 369 -26.95 3.39 -2.88
C GLN A 369 -26.13 2.11 -3.10
N ALA A 370 -25.92 1.30 -2.06
CA ALA A 370 -25.23 0.03 -2.15
C ALA A 370 -25.93 -0.93 -3.13
N LYS A 371 -27.27 -1.05 -3.04
CA LYS A 371 -28.08 -1.86 -3.97
C LYS A 371 -27.84 -1.44 -5.42
N SER A 372 -27.96 -0.15 -5.71
CA SER A 372 -27.76 0.37 -7.08
C SER A 372 -26.37 0.09 -7.64
N ARG A 373 -25.33 0.06 -6.79
CA ARG A 373 -23.96 -0.30 -7.18
C ARG A 373 -23.89 -1.78 -7.57
N PHE A 374 -24.41 -2.68 -6.74
CA PHE A 374 -24.46 -4.11 -7.06
C PHE A 374 -25.29 -4.39 -8.31
N ASP A 375 -26.40 -3.68 -8.51
CA ASP A 375 -27.21 -3.79 -9.73
C ASP A 375 -26.45 -3.32 -10.99
N GLN A 376 -25.65 -2.24 -10.88
CA GLN A 376 -24.79 -1.76 -11.97
C GLN A 376 -23.66 -2.74 -12.29
N LEU A 377 -23.01 -3.29 -11.26
CA LEU A 377 -21.97 -4.31 -11.39
C LEU A 377 -22.52 -5.56 -12.06
N ALA A 378 -23.71 -6.01 -11.64
CA ALA A 378 -24.45 -7.07 -12.32
C ALA A 378 -24.80 -6.69 -13.77
N GLY A 379 -25.24 -5.45 -14.05
CA GLY A 379 -25.57 -4.99 -15.40
C GLY A 379 -24.36 -4.99 -16.36
N ARG A 380 -23.19 -4.56 -15.89
CA ARG A 380 -21.96 -4.40 -16.70
C ARG A 380 -21.39 -5.72 -17.22
N GLY A 381 -21.61 -6.81 -16.50
CA GLY A 381 -21.26 -8.15 -17.00
C GLY A 381 -22.09 -8.59 -18.21
N ARG A 382 -23.33 -8.11 -18.36
CA ARG A 382 -24.26 -8.55 -19.44
C ARG A 382 -23.80 -8.00 -20.80
N SER A 383 -23.31 -6.76 -20.83
CA SER A 383 -22.75 -6.16 -22.04
C SER A 383 -21.41 -6.77 -22.43
N SER A 384 -20.56 -7.13 -21.46
CA SER A 384 -19.29 -7.83 -21.71
C SER A 384 -19.48 -9.24 -22.27
N ALA A 385 -20.46 -10.01 -21.77
CA ALA A 385 -20.76 -11.36 -22.29
C ALA A 385 -21.34 -11.30 -23.71
N SER A 386 -22.20 -10.32 -23.99
CA SER A 386 -22.74 -10.10 -25.33
C SER A 386 -21.66 -9.70 -26.33
N SER A 387 -20.69 -8.85 -25.96
CA SER A 387 -19.61 -8.45 -26.88
C SER A 387 -18.60 -9.58 -27.13
N ALA A 388 -18.34 -10.43 -26.13
CA ALA A 388 -17.48 -11.60 -26.28
C ALA A 388 -18.09 -12.63 -27.24
N ALA A 389 -19.40 -12.89 -27.12
CA ALA A 389 -20.13 -13.77 -28.04
C ALA A 389 -20.09 -13.26 -29.49
N THR A 390 -20.25 -11.95 -29.70
CA THR A 390 -20.14 -11.34 -31.03
C THR A 390 -18.71 -11.41 -31.58
N ALA A 391 -17.68 -11.27 -30.74
CA ALA A 391 -16.28 -11.37 -31.15
C ALA A 391 -15.88 -12.81 -31.54
N THR A 392 -16.41 -13.82 -30.85
CA THR A 392 -16.21 -15.23 -31.24
C THR A 392 -16.93 -15.57 -32.54
N ALA A 393 -18.12 -14.98 -32.78
CA ALA A 393 -18.85 -15.17 -34.04
C ALA A 393 -18.15 -14.52 -35.24
N THR A 394 -17.57 -13.31 -35.08
CA THR A 394 -16.80 -12.65 -36.13
C THR A 394 -15.45 -13.32 -36.40
N ALA A 395 -14.80 -13.89 -35.37
CA ALA A 395 -13.58 -14.69 -35.55
C ALA A 395 -13.85 -16.01 -36.30
N ALA A 396 -14.98 -16.67 -36.04
CA ALA A 396 -15.39 -17.88 -36.77
C ALA A 396 -15.73 -17.59 -38.24
N LEU A 397 -16.36 -16.45 -38.54
CA LEU A 397 -16.63 -16.00 -39.90
C LEU A 397 -15.34 -15.63 -40.67
N ALA A 398 -14.34 -15.05 -40.00
CA ALA A 398 -13.04 -14.72 -40.60
C ALA A 398 -12.17 -15.97 -40.88
N ALA A 399 -12.30 -17.03 -40.08
CA ALA A 399 -11.64 -18.31 -40.34
C ALA A 399 -12.22 -19.03 -41.57
N SER A 400 -13.51 -18.83 -41.87
CA SER A 400 -14.14 -19.43 -43.06
C SER A 400 -13.79 -18.71 -44.36
N SER A 401 -13.41 -17.42 -44.34
CA SER A 401 -13.05 -16.65 -45.54
C SER A 401 -11.59 -16.82 -45.98
N THR A 402 -10.72 -17.27 -45.09
CA THR A 402 -9.29 -17.53 -45.40
C THR A 402 -9.06 -18.90 -46.03
N ALA A 403 -9.97 -19.86 -45.81
CA ALA A 403 -9.91 -21.20 -46.41
C ALA A 403 -10.26 -21.22 -47.92
N SER A 404 -10.98 -20.22 -48.44
CA SER A 404 -11.38 -20.14 -49.85
C SER A 404 -10.33 -19.48 -50.77
N LEU A 405 -9.30 -18.84 -50.21
CA LEU A 405 -8.27 -18.10 -50.98
C LEU A 405 -6.96 -18.88 -51.23
N LEU A 406 -6.83 -20.12 -50.74
CA LEU A 406 -5.60 -20.92 -50.86
C LEU A 406 -5.69 -22.09 -51.85
N ARG A 407 -6.64 -22.06 -52.80
CA ARG A 407 -6.84 -23.16 -53.77
C ARG A 407 -6.30 -22.91 -55.18
N ASP A 408 -5.64 -21.78 -55.44
CA ASP A 408 -5.23 -21.44 -56.81
C ASP A 408 -3.85 -20.79 -56.83
N SER A 409 -2.78 -21.61 -56.88
CA SER A 409 -1.47 -21.29 -57.51
C SER A 409 -0.38 -22.31 -57.13
N ASP A 410 -0.33 -23.43 -57.86
CA ASP A 410 0.90 -24.20 -58.08
C ASP A 410 1.57 -23.68 -59.36
N VAL A 411 2.82 -23.20 -59.31
CA VAL A 411 3.86 -23.36 -60.35
C VAL A 411 5.23 -22.89 -59.80
N THR A 412 6.23 -23.75 -59.98
CA THR A 412 7.64 -23.67 -59.57
C THR A 412 8.48 -22.62 -60.31
N VAL A 413 9.40 -21.91 -59.62
CA VAL A 413 10.67 -21.40 -60.22
C VAL A 413 11.82 -21.39 -59.18
N ARG A 414 12.88 -22.14 -59.49
CA ARG A 414 14.18 -22.19 -58.79
C ARG A 414 15.02 -20.93 -59.07
N ARG A 415 15.77 -20.44 -58.07
CA ARG A 415 16.93 -19.54 -58.29
C ARG A 415 18.18 -20.07 -57.55
N ARG A 416 19.28 -20.24 -58.32
CA ARG A 416 20.58 -20.80 -57.91
C ARG A 416 21.43 -19.79 -57.13
N LEU A 417 22.16 -20.23 -56.11
CA LEU A 417 23.33 -19.53 -55.54
C LEU A 417 24.64 -20.00 -56.19
N PRO A 418 25.70 -19.16 -56.24
CA PRO A 418 27.01 -19.49 -56.80
C PRO A 418 27.88 -20.36 -55.86
N PRO A 419 28.94 -21.02 -56.38
CA PRO A 419 29.58 -22.19 -55.76
C PRO A 419 30.94 -21.90 -55.07
N GLY A 420 31.31 -22.78 -54.12
CA GLY A 420 32.64 -22.94 -53.51
C GLY A 420 32.78 -22.24 -52.15
N GLN A 421 33.06 -22.86 -51.02
CA GLN A 421 33.64 -24.17 -50.69
C GLN A 421 32.82 -24.81 -49.57
N GLY A 422 32.46 -26.08 -49.79
CA GLY A 422 31.94 -26.95 -48.75
C GLY A 422 33.06 -27.75 -48.08
N GLY A 423 32.70 -28.33 -46.93
CA GLY A 423 33.35 -29.51 -46.38
C GLY A 423 34.19 -29.27 -45.14
N ALA A 424 33.63 -29.58 -43.98
CA ALA A 424 34.02 -30.80 -43.23
C ALA A 424 33.31 -30.81 -41.87
N LEU A 425 32.27 -31.64 -41.78
CA LEU A 425 32.05 -32.46 -40.60
C LEU A 425 33.32 -33.31 -40.39
N GLU A 426 34.00 -33.16 -39.26
CA GLU A 426 34.30 -34.27 -38.34
C GLU A 426 35.23 -33.84 -37.19
N MET A 427 34.79 -34.26 -36.00
CA MET A 427 35.56 -34.71 -34.84
C MET A 427 36.67 -33.82 -34.25
N ASN A 428 36.44 -33.38 -33.01
CA ASN A 428 37.38 -33.54 -31.89
C ASN A 428 36.62 -33.38 -30.56
N ILE A 429 35.82 -34.41 -30.24
CA ILE A 429 35.22 -34.66 -28.94
C ILE A 429 36.30 -35.38 -28.13
N PHE A 430 36.79 -34.79 -27.04
CA PHE A 430 37.87 -35.26 -26.13
C PHE A 430 39.27 -34.61 -26.28
N LYS A 431 39.38 -33.34 -25.86
CA LYS A 431 40.52 -32.88 -25.04
C LYS A 431 39.98 -32.11 -23.84
N PRO A 432 40.38 -32.42 -22.59
CA PRO A 432 40.00 -31.60 -21.45
C PRO A 432 40.95 -30.39 -21.41
N SER A 433 40.50 -29.25 -21.95
CA SER A 433 41.24 -28.00 -21.77
C SER A 433 40.76 -27.31 -20.48
N LYS A 434 41.73 -27.01 -19.62
CA LYS A 434 41.61 -26.60 -18.21
C LYS A 434 40.51 -25.54 -18.00
N LYS A 435 39.50 -25.86 -17.18
CA LYS A 435 38.56 -24.87 -16.65
C LYS A 435 39.32 -23.90 -15.75
N THR A 436 39.65 -22.71 -16.25
CA THR A 436 39.79 -21.53 -15.38
C THR A 436 38.39 -21.22 -14.87
N SER A 437 38.19 -21.28 -13.56
CA SER A 437 36.90 -20.97 -13.00
C SER A 437 36.56 -19.51 -13.31
N PHE A 438 35.27 -19.20 -13.58
CA PHE A 438 34.80 -17.83 -13.79
C PHE A 438 35.22 -16.87 -12.65
N PHE A 439 35.41 -17.40 -11.45
CA PHE A 439 35.90 -16.67 -10.28
C PHE A 439 37.39 -16.34 -10.34
N ASP A 440 38.22 -17.13 -11.03
CA ASP A 440 39.65 -16.84 -11.23
C ASP A 440 39.85 -15.70 -12.24
N THR A 441 38.93 -15.53 -13.19
CA THR A 441 38.90 -14.37 -14.10
C THR A 441 38.42 -13.08 -13.41
N LEU A 442 37.79 -13.19 -12.23
CA LEU A 442 37.29 -12.06 -11.43
C LEU A 442 38.23 -11.67 -10.28
N LYS A 443 39.27 -12.47 -9.99
CA LYS A 443 40.35 -12.07 -9.09
C LYS A 443 41.29 -11.11 -9.82
N GLY A 444 41.08 -9.81 -9.63
CA GLY A 444 42.13 -8.83 -9.86
C GLY A 444 43.29 -9.09 -8.91
N LYS A 445 44.52 -8.96 -9.40
CA LYS A 445 45.74 -9.03 -8.56
C LYS A 445 45.69 -7.99 -7.45
N SER A 446 46.17 -8.38 -6.26
CA SER A 446 46.30 -7.46 -5.12
C SER A 446 47.35 -6.38 -5.44
N THR A 447 47.26 -5.25 -4.74
CA THR A 447 48.21 -4.14 -4.88
C THR A 447 49.66 -4.54 -4.66
N GLU A 448 49.91 -5.61 -3.91
CA GLU A 448 51.25 -6.16 -3.65
C GLU A 448 51.84 -6.88 -4.87
N GLU A 449 51.05 -7.68 -5.61
CA GLU A 449 51.52 -8.36 -6.84
C GLU A 449 51.69 -7.40 -8.04
N ILE A 450 51.02 -6.25 -8.04
CA ILE A 450 51.16 -5.22 -9.08
C ILE A 450 52.43 -4.39 -8.84
N LEU A 451 52.80 -4.18 -7.57
CA LEU A 451 54.05 -3.52 -7.19
C LEU A 451 55.28 -4.35 -7.59
N GLU A 452 55.22 -5.68 -7.46
CA GLU A 452 56.29 -6.58 -7.93
C GLU A 452 56.39 -6.61 -9.47
N GLY A 453 55.25 -6.58 -10.18
CA GLY A 453 55.22 -6.59 -11.65
C GLY A 453 55.70 -5.30 -12.31
N GLN A 454 55.62 -4.15 -11.63
CA GLN A 454 56.05 -2.85 -12.17
C GLN A 454 57.57 -2.66 -12.16
N GLN A 455 58.32 -3.37 -11.31
CA GLN A 455 59.78 -3.32 -11.33
C GLN A 455 60.38 -4.03 -12.56
N THR A 456 59.70 -5.05 -13.08
CA THR A 456 60.19 -5.84 -14.24
C THR A 456 59.93 -5.23 -15.62
N LYS A 457 59.11 -4.16 -15.71
CA LYS A 457 58.64 -3.61 -17.00
C LYS A 457 59.21 -2.26 -17.39
N ALA A 458 60.11 -1.68 -16.59
CA ALA A 458 60.80 -0.43 -16.91
C ALA A 458 61.92 -0.58 -17.98
N GLY A 459 62.10 -1.77 -18.57
CA GLY A 459 63.22 -2.06 -19.48
C GLY A 459 62.85 -2.29 -20.95
N VAL A 460 61.57 -2.27 -21.36
CA VAL A 460 61.20 -2.63 -22.73
C VAL A 460 60.06 -1.74 -23.25
N GLU A 461 60.38 -0.50 -23.62
CA GLU A 461 59.56 0.29 -24.53
C GLU A 461 60.45 0.87 -25.63
N ALA A 462 60.47 0.18 -26.79
CA ALA A 462 60.76 0.80 -28.07
C ALA A 462 60.07 0.01 -29.18
N ASN A 463 59.35 0.75 -30.04
CA ASN A 463 58.65 0.37 -31.27
C ASN A 463 57.29 -0.34 -31.12
N VAL A 464 56.23 0.29 -31.65
CA VAL A 464 55.64 -0.03 -32.97
C VAL A 464 54.59 1.03 -33.33
N GLU A 465 54.52 1.28 -34.64
CA GLU A 465 53.87 2.35 -35.41
C GLU A 465 52.32 2.40 -35.41
N LYS A 466 51.83 3.49 -36.03
CA LYS A 466 50.43 3.92 -36.25
C LYS A 466 49.61 3.07 -37.25
N MET A 467 48.29 3.21 -37.06
CA MET A 467 47.11 3.12 -37.99
C MET A 467 46.20 1.89 -37.82
N PRO A 468 44.89 1.95 -38.21
CA PRO A 468 43.93 3.07 -38.25
C PRO A 468 42.66 2.77 -37.41
N GLY A 469 41.75 3.75 -37.32
CA GLY A 469 40.51 3.66 -36.54
C GLY A 469 39.58 2.52 -36.95
N LEU A 470 39.32 1.60 -36.02
CA LEU A 470 38.15 0.72 -36.03
C LEU A 470 37.14 1.24 -35.01
N ALA A 471 35.90 1.40 -35.46
CA ALA A 471 34.76 1.76 -34.63
C ALA A 471 34.68 0.85 -33.39
N VAL A 472 34.79 1.46 -32.21
CA VAL A 472 34.59 0.82 -30.91
C VAL A 472 33.10 0.49 -30.78
N GLN A 473 32.69 -0.70 -31.21
CA GLN A 473 31.39 -1.24 -30.79
C GLN A 473 31.49 -1.55 -29.29
N HIS A 474 30.82 -0.76 -28.46
CA HIS A 474 30.77 -0.95 -27.02
C HIS A 474 30.13 -2.33 -26.70
N PRO A 475 30.89 -3.32 -26.20
CA PRO A 475 30.37 -4.64 -25.84
C PRO A 475 29.30 -4.59 -24.74
N GLU A 476 29.20 -3.44 -24.06
CA GLU A 476 28.25 -3.12 -22.99
C GLU A 476 26.79 -3.02 -23.50
N ILE A 477 26.56 -2.47 -24.70
CA ILE A 477 25.21 -2.35 -25.29
C ILE A 477 24.71 -3.72 -25.76
N ALA A 478 25.61 -4.56 -26.28
CA ALA A 478 25.31 -5.93 -26.66
C ALA A 478 24.99 -6.80 -25.43
N ALA A 479 25.76 -6.67 -24.35
CA ALA A 479 25.47 -7.35 -23.08
C ALA A 479 24.14 -6.87 -22.48
N PHE A 480 23.84 -5.56 -22.51
CA PHE A 480 22.57 -5.01 -22.03
C PHE A 480 21.37 -5.48 -22.86
N ARG A 481 21.47 -5.49 -24.20
CA ARG A 481 20.40 -6.01 -25.08
C ARG A 481 20.22 -7.51 -24.90
N TRP A 482 21.30 -8.26 -24.68
CA TRP A 482 21.23 -9.70 -24.43
C TRP A 482 20.64 -10.03 -23.05
N ILE A 483 21.08 -9.32 -21.99
CA ILE A 483 20.57 -9.48 -20.62
C ILE A 483 19.11 -9.05 -20.55
N SER A 484 18.72 -7.91 -21.14
CA SER A 484 17.32 -7.44 -21.15
C SER A 484 16.40 -8.34 -21.97
N ALA A 485 16.85 -8.87 -23.11
CA ALA A 485 16.10 -9.86 -23.88
C ALA A 485 15.91 -11.17 -23.10
N ARG A 486 16.92 -11.60 -22.33
CA ARG A 486 16.86 -12.85 -21.55
C ARG A 486 16.13 -12.67 -20.22
N LEU A 487 16.22 -11.51 -19.58
CA LEU A 487 15.39 -11.13 -18.43
C LEU A 487 13.92 -11.01 -18.84
N GLY A 488 13.60 -10.42 -19.99
CA GLY A 488 12.24 -10.35 -20.52
C GLY A 488 11.64 -11.72 -20.78
N ALA A 489 12.42 -12.62 -21.41
CA ALA A 489 12.02 -14.00 -21.65
C ALA A 489 11.91 -14.85 -20.35
N LEU A 490 12.71 -14.56 -19.31
CA LEU A 490 12.59 -15.18 -17.98
C LEU A 490 11.43 -14.58 -17.18
N PHE A 491 11.14 -13.29 -17.33
CA PHE A 491 10.04 -12.56 -16.67
C PHE A 491 8.68 -13.16 -17.02
N LEU A 492 8.48 -13.50 -18.30
CA LEU A 492 7.24 -14.08 -18.82
C LEU A 492 7.10 -15.59 -18.54
N ARG A 493 8.20 -16.28 -18.18
CA ARG A 493 8.23 -17.75 -18.07
C ARG A 493 8.30 -18.28 -16.63
N HIS A 494 8.43 -17.41 -15.62
CA HIS A 494 8.56 -17.84 -14.23
C HIS A 494 7.20 -18.10 -13.57
N PRO A 495 6.91 -19.33 -13.07
CA PRO A 495 5.62 -19.70 -12.48
C PRO A 495 5.30 -18.90 -11.20
N VAL A 496 6.31 -18.41 -10.50
CA VAL A 496 6.17 -17.55 -9.32
C VAL A 496 5.59 -16.19 -9.69
N LEU A 497 5.98 -15.62 -10.85
CA LEU A 497 5.47 -14.32 -11.27
C LEU A 497 4.04 -14.44 -11.82
N HIS A 498 3.74 -15.54 -12.52
CA HIS A 498 2.36 -15.90 -12.88
C HIS A 498 1.50 -16.16 -11.64
N ALA A 499 2.04 -16.82 -10.60
CA ALA A 499 1.36 -17.01 -9.32
C ALA A 499 1.15 -15.68 -8.57
N VAL A 500 2.11 -14.75 -8.63
CA VAL A 500 1.98 -13.39 -8.08
C VAL A 500 0.96 -12.58 -8.89
N LEU A 501 0.95 -12.67 -10.22
CA LEU A 501 -0.03 -12.04 -11.12
C LEU A 501 -1.45 -12.60 -10.90
N LYS A 502 -1.59 -13.92 -10.69
CA LYS A 502 -2.86 -14.60 -10.37
C LYS A 502 -3.33 -14.30 -8.94
N LYS A 503 -2.44 -13.84 -8.06
CA LYS A 503 -2.78 -13.45 -6.68
C LYS A 503 -3.46 -12.08 -6.60
N PHE A 504 -3.51 -11.32 -7.70
CA PHE A 504 -4.24 -10.06 -7.73
C PHE A 504 -5.73 -10.33 -8.03
N PRO A 505 -6.63 -9.97 -7.10
CA PRO A 505 -8.06 -10.08 -7.34
C PRO A 505 -8.46 -9.18 -8.51
N ASP A 506 -9.37 -9.65 -9.37
CA ASP A 506 -9.88 -8.89 -10.51
C ASP A 506 -10.48 -7.56 -10.05
N THR A 507 -10.35 -6.49 -10.84
CA THR A 507 -10.85 -5.16 -10.43
C THR A 507 -12.34 -5.10 -10.17
N ARG A 508 -13.10 -6.04 -10.74
CA ARG A 508 -14.52 -6.19 -10.45
C ARG A 508 -14.72 -6.46 -8.95
N THR A 509 -14.04 -7.48 -8.43
CA THR A 509 -14.06 -7.88 -7.00
C THR A 509 -13.66 -6.77 -6.02
N LEU A 510 -12.86 -5.81 -6.47
CA LEU A 510 -12.39 -4.68 -5.69
C LEU A 510 -13.36 -3.46 -5.77
N GLU A 511 -14.00 -3.22 -6.93
CA GLU A 511 -15.11 -2.25 -7.09
C GLU A 511 -16.31 -2.63 -6.21
N ASP A 512 -16.55 -3.93 -6.03
CA ASP A 512 -17.63 -4.46 -5.20
C ASP A 512 -17.50 -4.12 -3.70
N ALA A 513 -16.30 -3.81 -3.23
CA ALA A 513 -15.98 -3.63 -1.82
C ALA A 513 -15.90 -2.15 -1.37
N GLU A 514 -16.23 -1.20 -2.26
CA GLU A 514 -16.23 0.23 -1.94
C GLU A 514 -17.34 0.58 -0.93
N ASP A 515 -17.00 1.32 0.13
CA ASP A 515 -17.88 1.65 1.28
C ASP A 515 -18.46 0.44 2.06
N PHE A 516 -17.87 -0.76 1.91
CA PHE A 516 -18.29 -1.99 2.62
C PHE A 516 -18.57 -1.78 4.12
N GLN A 517 -17.65 -1.10 4.81
CA GLN A 517 -17.75 -0.88 6.25
C GLN A 517 -18.90 0.04 6.64
N LEU A 518 -19.19 1.04 5.79
CA LEU A 518 -20.28 1.98 5.97
C LEU A 518 -21.61 1.25 5.89
N ASN A 519 -21.78 0.40 4.87
CA ASN A 519 -22.98 -0.41 4.68
C ASN A 519 -23.25 -1.32 5.88
N ILE A 520 -22.21 -1.99 6.39
CA ILE A 520 -22.30 -2.84 7.59
C ILE A 520 -22.81 -2.05 8.79
N TRP A 521 -22.19 -0.91 9.10
CA TRP A 521 -22.62 -0.12 10.24
C TRP A 521 -24.04 0.42 10.08
N ALA A 522 -24.45 0.79 8.85
CA ALA A 522 -25.79 1.28 8.57
C ALA A 522 -26.87 0.22 8.86
N PHE A 523 -26.80 -0.99 8.30
CA PHE A 523 -27.82 -2.00 8.58
C PHE A 523 -27.72 -2.60 9.98
N GLN A 524 -26.52 -2.69 10.57
CA GLN A 524 -26.38 -3.14 11.96
C GLN A 524 -27.00 -2.15 12.94
N ALA A 525 -26.81 -0.85 12.71
CA ALA A 525 -27.46 0.19 13.50
C ALA A 525 -28.99 0.08 13.40
N LEU A 526 -29.53 -0.06 12.17
CA LEU A 526 -30.97 -0.24 11.95
C LEU A 526 -31.52 -1.48 12.66
N ALA A 527 -30.87 -2.64 12.49
CA ALA A 527 -31.32 -3.89 13.11
C ALA A 527 -31.32 -3.80 14.64
N HIS A 528 -30.27 -3.23 15.24
CA HIS A 528 -30.22 -3.06 16.70
C HIS A 528 -31.26 -2.06 17.24
N LEU A 529 -31.52 -0.96 16.53
CA LEU A 529 -32.55 0.01 16.92
C LEU A 529 -33.97 -0.55 16.77
N VAL A 530 -34.26 -1.23 15.65
CA VAL A 530 -35.56 -1.88 15.43
C VAL A 530 -35.79 -2.98 16.46
N ARG A 531 -34.78 -3.82 16.72
CA ARG A 531 -34.87 -4.86 17.75
C ARG A 531 -35.17 -4.28 19.13
N ALA A 532 -34.47 -3.21 19.52
CA ALA A 532 -34.64 -2.58 20.83
C ALA A 532 -35.99 -1.85 20.97
N SER A 533 -36.55 -1.35 19.86
CA SER A 533 -37.85 -0.68 19.83
C SER A 533 -38.98 -1.54 20.41
N PHE A 534 -38.91 -2.86 20.29
CA PHE A 534 -39.93 -3.75 20.86
C PHE A 534 -40.16 -3.53 22.37
N SER A 535 -39.09 -3.34 23.14
CA SER A 535 -39.14 -3.15 24.58
C SER A 535 -39.03 -1.69 25.02
N GLU A 536 -38.33 -0.86 24.25
CA GLU A 536 -37.93 0.50 24.67
C GLU A 536 -38.79 1.61 24.02
N ASP A 537 -39.45 1.36 22.88
CA ASP A 537 -40.22 2.38 22.13
C ASP A 537 -41.70 2.41 22.55
N GLN A 538 -42.00 3.20 23.57
CA GLN A 538 -43.37 3.36 24.10
C GLN A 538 -44.32 4.05 23.12
N VAL A 539 -43.80 4.88 22.21
CA VAL A 539 -44.60 5.69 21.28
C VAL A 539 -44.84 4.95 19.96
N GLY A 540 -44.02 3.94 19.65
CA GLY A 540 -44.09 3.13 18.44
C GLY A 540 -43.64 3.91 17.19
N VAL A 541 -42.73 4.87 17.34
CA VAL A 541 -42.22 5.68 16.22
C VAL A 541 -41.42 4.82 15.25
N VAL A 542 -40.59 3.91 15.77
CA VAL A 542 -39.74 3.01 14.99
C VAL A 542 -40.59 1.93 14.34
N GLN A 543 -41.58 1.41 15.07
CA GLN A 543 -42.42 0.29 14.63
C GLN A 543 -43.18 0.59 13.34
N ARG A 544 -43.54 1.86 13.10
CA ARG A 544 -44.20 2.32 11.87
C ARG A 544 -43.34 2.18 10.62
N ASP A 545 -42.03 2.27 10.75
CA ASP A 545 -41.08 2.27 9.64
C ASP A 545 -40.40 0.90 9.43
N ILE A 546 -40.76 -0.14 10.19
CA ILE A 546 -40.17 -1.48 10.10
C ILE A 546 -40.30 -2.07 8.70
N SER A 547 -41.47 -1.94 8.07
CA SER A 547 -41.71 -2.45 6.72
C SER A 547 -40.73 -1.86 5.69
N VAL A 548 -40.49 -0.55 5.77
CA VAL A 548 -39.57 0.17 4.88
C VAL A 548 -38.12 -0.26 5.10
N VAL A 549 -37.73 -0.45 6.37
CA VAL A 549 -36.38 -0.90 6.75
C VAL A 549 -36.14 -2.34 6.28
N LEU A 550 -37.06 -3.25 6.57
CA LEU A 550 -36.98 -4.66 6.17
C LEU A 550 -36.95 -4.81 4.65
N GLU A 551 -37.78 -4.05 3.93
CA GLU A 551 -37.78 -4.06 2.47
C GLU A 551 -36.43 -3.61 1.90
N ALA A 552 -35.86 -2.51 2.41
CA ALA A 552 -34.55 -2.04 1.96
C ALA A 552 -33.42 -3.06 2.24
N MET A 553 -33.45 -3.75 3.39
CA MET A 553 -32.47 -4.77 3.75
C MET A 553 -32.60 -6.04 2.88
N LEU A 554 -33.83 -6.51 2.65
CA LEU A 554 -34.11 -7.67 1.80
C LEU A 554 -33.78 -7.40 0.33
N GLU A 555 -34.11 -6.22 -0.18
CA GLU A 555 -33.76 -5.82 -1.55
C GLU A 555 -32.25 -5.78 -1.77
N LEU A 556 -31.47 -5.28 -0.80
CA LEU A 556 -30.01 -5.32 -0.85
C LEU A 556 -29.48 -6.77 -0.78
N LEU A 557 -30.08 -7.62 0.05
CA LEU A 557 -29.69 -9.02 0.13
C LEU A 557 -29.88 -9.73 -1.23
N LEU A 558 -31.03 -9.51 -1.87
CA LEU A 558 -31.34 -10.09 -3.17
C LEU A 558 -30.37 -9.62 -4.26
N SER A 559 -29.99 -8.34 -4.28
CA SER A 559 -29.03 -7.84 -5.28
C SER A 559 -27.63 -8.40 -5.06
N VAL A 560 -27.17 -8.51 -3.81
CA VAL A 560 -25.87 -9.10 -3.47
C VAL A 560 -25.83 -10.60 -3.76
N GLU A 561 -26.89 -11.36 -3.44
CA GLU A 561 -26.96 -12.79 -3.75
C GLU A 561 -27.01 -13.05 -5.26
N ALA A 562 -27.78 -12.25 -6.01
CA ALA A 562 -27.81 -12.32 -7.47
C ALA A 562 -26.44 -12.02 -8.09
N TYR A 563 -25.70 -11.07 -7.49
CA TYR A 563 -24.33 -10.76 -7.89
C TYR A 563 -23.38 -11.95 -7.62
N LEU A 564 -23.37 -12.50 -6.41
CA LEU A 564 -22.51 -13.64 -6.05
C LEU A 564 -22.79 -14.90 -6.88
N LEU A 565 -24.07 -15.23 -7.10
CA LEU A 565 -24.46 -16.38 -7.94
C LEU A 565 -23.94 -16.24 -9.37
N ARG A 566 -23.90 -15.00 -9.88
CA ARG A 566 -23.38 -14.71 -11.20
C ARG A 566 -21.86 -14.82 -11.27
N GLU A 567 -21.14 -14.26 -10.31
CA GLU A 567 -19.67 -14.37 -10.27
C GLU A 567 -19.24 -15.84 -10.17
N ARG A 568 -19.98 -16.65 -9.41
CA ARG A 568 -19.80 -18.12 -9.39
C ARG A 568 -20.01 -18.76 -10.76
N ALA A 569 -21.02 -18.33 -11.51
CA ALA A 569 -21.27 -18.83 -12.87
C ALA A 569 -20.18 -18.42 -13.87
N LEU A 570 -19.49 -17.29 -13.64
CA LEU A 570 -18.38 -16.83 -14.49
C LEU A 570 -17.07 -17.57 -14.22
N CYS A 571 -16.82 -18.04 -12.99
CA CYS A 571 -15.57 -18.73 -12.63
C CYS A 571 -15.49 -20.20 -13.08
N GLY A 572 -16.63 -20.84 -13.39
CA GLY A 572 -16.68 -22.23 -13.87
C GLY A 572 -16.36 -23.28 -12.79
N GLU A 573 -16.78 -24.52 -12.98
CA GLU A 573 -16.73 -25.59 -11.96
C GLU A 573 -15.31 -26.09 -11.56
N HIS A 574 -14.23 -25.51 -12.12
CA HIS A 574 -12.85 -25.95 -11.88
C HIS A 574 -11.99 -24.90 -11.12
N GLY A 575 -12.60 -23.87 -10.54
CA GLY A 575 -11.92 -22.88 -9.70
C GLY A 575 -11.53 -23.41 -8.32
N ASP A 576 -10.31 -23.12 -7.86
CA ASP A 576 -9.90 -23.35 -6.47
C ASP A 576 -10.81 -22.54 -5.53
N GLU A 577 -11.70 -23.22 -4.81
CA GLU A 577 -12.68 -22.64 -3.87
C GLU A 577 -12.02 -21.70 -2.82
N SER A 578 -10.77 -21.99 -2.46
CA SER A 578 -9.96 -21.19 -1.54
C SER A 578 -9.53 -19.82 -2.08
N LEU A 579 -9.39 -19.69 -3.41
CA LEU A 579 -9.01 -18.46 -4.10
C LEU A 579 -10.23 -17.55 -4.31
N GLU A 580 -11.40 -18.15 -4.57
CA GLU A 580 -12.68 -17.44 -4.70
C GLU A 580 -13.12 -16.81 -3.37
N LEU A 581 -13.00 -17.55 -2.27
CA LEU A 581 -13.30 -17.06 -0.92
C LEU A 581 -12.37 -15.91 -0.51
N SER A 582 -11.11 -15.94 -0.97
CA SER A 582 -10.15 -14.87 -0.72
C SER A 582 -10.40 -13.62 -1.58
N ALA A 583 -10.97 -13.77 -2.79
CA ALA A 583 -11.25 -12.65 -3.69
C ALA A 583 -12.53 -11.90 -3.29
N HIS A 584 -13.59 -12.63 -2.91
CA HIS A 584 -14.90 -12.04 -2.53
C HIS A 584 -15.17 -12.02 -1.02
N GLY A 585 -14.14 -12.26 -0.19
CA GLY A 585 -14.32 -12.40 1.26
C GLY A 585 -15.05 -11.23 1.94
N ARG A 586 -14.92 -10.01 1.40
CA ARG A 586 -15.67 -8.84 1.89
C ARG A 586 -17.16 -8.92 1.53
N VAL A 587 -17.50 -9.26 0.29
CA VAL A 587 -18.91 -9.39 -0.13
C VAL A 587 -19.59 -10.53 0.62
N HIS A 588 -18.91 -11.67 0.81
CA HIS A 588 -19.42 -12.75 1.66
C HIS A 588 -19.65 -12.31 3.10
N ALA A 589 -18.70 -11.58 3.70
CA ALA A 589 -18.88 -11.02 5.05
C ALA A 589 -20.06 -10.03 5.11
N LEU A 590 -20.34 -9.29 4.02
CA LEU A 590 -21.50 -8.41 3.91
C LEU A 590 -22.80 -9.22 3.97
N THR A 591 -22.89 -10.28 3.15
CA THR A 591 -24.06 -11.16 3.06
C THR A 591 -24.36 -11.82 4.40
N GLU A 592 -23.34 -12.37 5.07
CA GLU A 592 -23.51 -13.02 6.37
C GLU A 592 -23.93 -12.04 7.46
N ALA A 593 -23.31 -10.84 7.49
CA ALA A 593 -23.71 -9.79 8.41
C ALA A 593 -25.15 -9.30 8.15
N LEU A 594 -25.56 -9.20 6.88
CA LEU A 594 -26.90 -8.76 6.49
C LEU A 594 -27.96 -9.82 6.85
N ARG A 595 -27.69 -11.10 6.59
CA ARG A 595 -28.55 -12.21 7.03
C ARG A 595 -28.74 -12.19 8.54
N THR A 596 -27.65 -12.06 9.29
CA THR A 596 -27.68 -11.97 10.76
C THR A 596 -28.53 -10.80 11.23
N ALA A 597 -28.41 -9.63 10.58
CA ALA A 597 -29.18 -8.45 10.92
C ALA A 597 -30.69 -8.61 10.64
N ILE A 598 -31.06 -9.28 9.54
CA ILE A 598 -32.46 -9.60 9.21
C ILE A 598 -33.03 -10.59 10.23
N TYR A 599 -32.30 -11.67 10.54
CA TYR A 599 -32.72 -12.65 11.56
C TYR A 599 -32.99 -11.99 12.91
N GLN A 600 -32.17 -11.03 13.34
CA GLN A 600 -32.39 -10.31 14.60
C GLN A 600 -33.70 -9.53 14.66
N ILE A 601 -34.21 -9.07 13.52
CA ILE A 601 -35.50 -8.37 13.43
C ILE A 601 -36.63 -9.40 13.39
N VAL A 602 -36.50 -10.42 12.53
CA VAL A 602 -37.50 -11.48 12.33
C VAL A 602 -37.79 -12.22 13.63
N ASP A 603 -36.75 -12.56 14.40
CA ASP A 603 -36.87 -13.26 15.68
C ASP A 603 -37.71 -12.49 16.72
N VAL A 604 -37.59 -11.16 16.76
CA VAL A 604 -38.32 -10.33 17.72
C VAL A 604 -39.75 -10.03 17.25
N PHE A 605 -39.93 -9.80 15.94
CA PHE A 605 -41.21 -9.37 15.37
C PHE A 605 -42.02 -10.50 14.75
N GLN A 606 -41.66 -11.76 14.96
CA GLN A 606 -42.22 -12.94 14.29
C GLN A 606 -43.77 -12.93 14.21
N TRP A 607 -44.42 -12.53 15.30
CA TRP A 607 -45.87 -12.50 15.44
C TRP A 607 -46.57 -11.30 14.75
N GLN A 608 -45.82 -10.25 14.38
CA GLN A 608 -46.32 -9.05 13.69
C GLN A 608 -45.97 -9.03 12.20
N LEU A 609 -45.26 -10.04 11.68
CA LEU A 609 -44.73 -10.02 10.31
C LEU A 609 -45.84 -10.01 9.23
N ASP A 610 -46.97 -10.64 9.50
CA ASP A 610 -48.10 -10.71 8.57
C ASP A 610 -48.81 -9.35 8.38
N GLU A 611 -48.64 -8.42 9.31
CA GLU A 611 -49.23 -7.09 9.25
C GLU A 611 -48.41 -6.11 8.38
N PHE A 612 -47.13 -6.43 8.11
CA PHE A 612 -46.25 -5.56 7.35
C PHE A 612 -46.52 -5.67 5.84
N LYS A 613 -46.77 -4.52 5.21
CA LYS A 613 -46.89 -4.41 3.75
C LYS A 613 -45.50 -4.50 3.12
N LEU A 614 -45.16 -5.68 2.58
CA LEU A 614 -43.91 -5.93 1.86
C LEU A 614 -44.19 -6.24 0.38
N SER A 615 -43.25 -5.91 -0.50
CA SER A 615 -43.25 -6.37 -1.89
C SER A 615 -43.33 -7.90 -1.98
N SER A 616 -43.99 -8.43 -3.01
CA SER A 616 -44.20 -9.88 -3.19
C SER A 616 -42.89 -10.67 -3.18
N LYS A 617 -41.84 -10.15 -3.84
CA LYS A 617 -40.51 -10.77 -3.87
C LYS A 617 -39.84 -10.78 -2.49
N SER A 618 -39.98 -9.70 -1.73
CA SER A 618 -39.41 -9.57 -0.39
C SER A 618 -40.15 -10.47 0.61
N SER A 619 -41.47 -10.61 0.48
CA SER A 619 -42.30 -11.51 1.28
C SER A 619 -41.93 -12.98 1.05
N GLU A 620 -41.75 -13.40 -0.22
CA GLU A 620 -41.25 -14.74 -0.53
C GLU A 620 -39.88 -15.01 0.08
N ARG A 621 -38.95 -14.04 0.00
CA ARG A 621 -37.61 -14.20 0.58
C ARG A 621 -37.68 -14.30 2.10
N LEU A 622 -38.51 -13.49 2.74
CA LEU A 622 -38.72 -13.48 4.19
C LEU A 622 -39.22 -14.83 4.72
N ARG A 623 -40.08 -15.54 3.98
CA ARG A 623 -40.55 -16.88 4.36
C ARG A 623 -39.41 -17.88 4.57
N TYR A 624 -38.32 -17.76 3.82
CA TYR A 624 -37.15 -18.63 4.02
C TYR A 624 -36.45 -18.38 5.37
N PHE A 625 -36.48 -17.16 5.90
CA PHE A 625 -35.91 -16.86 7.21
C PHE A 625 -36.76 -17.45 8.35
N LEU A 626 -38.08 -17.53 8.16
CA LEU A 626 -39.00 -18.16 9.12
C LEU A 626 -38.82 -19.68 9.15
N LEU A 627 -38.67 -20.30 7.98
CA LEU A 627 -38.49 -21.75 7.84
C LEU A 627 -37.14 -22.27 8.38
N TYR A 628 -36.13 -21.41 8.53
CA TYR A 628 -34.81 -21.81 9.04
C TYR A 628 -34.74 -21.85 10.58
N GLN A 629 -35.78 -21.36 11.25
CA GLN A 629 -35.86 -21.32 12.71
C GLN A 629 -36.46 -22.60 13.31
N ASP A 630 -37.20 -23.37 12.50
CA ASP A 630 -37.69 -24.73 12.79
C ASP A 630 -36.63 -25.78 12.39
#